data_AF-A0A519V5A8-F1
#
_entry.id   AF-A0A519V5A8-F1
#
_cell.length_a   1.000
_cell.length_b   1.000
_cell.length_c   1.000
_cell.angle_alpha   90.00
_cell.angle_beta   90.00
_cell.angle_gamma   90.00
#
_symmetry.space_group_name_H-M   'P 1'
#
loop_
_entity.id
_entity.type
_entity.pdbx_description
1 polymer ?
#
loop_
_entity_poly.entity_id
_entity_poly.type
_entity_poly.pdbx_seq_one_letter_code
_entity_poly.pdbx_strand_id
1 'polypeptide(L)'
;MTINVYTEQTPNPATMKFMVNKLLINGSEDFATKESAEASPFAKELFKFNFVNGVFFASNFVTVTKTDDAEWADIEAILKEFVKGAVESELKIKDVANDEAPNFEGTDLEIKIQQILHDYVRPAVEQDGGAISYKSFDEGIVTVELRGSCSGCPSSTITLKSGIQNLLQRMVPEVKEVVSEAL
;
A
#
# COMPACT_ATOMS: atom_id res chain seq x y z
N MET A 1 -9.43 19.89 -15.18
CA MET A 1 -9.13 19.98 -13.73
C MET A 1 -7.62 20.00 -13.59
N THR A 2 -7.04 20.93 -12.83
CA THR A 2 -5.58 20.99 -12.65
C THR A 2 -5.14 19.86 -11.71
N ILE A 3 -4.25 18.99 -12.17
CA ILE A 3 -3.66 17.93 -11.33
C ILE A 3 -2.52 18.53 -10.50
N ASN A 4 -2.60 18.31 -9.19
CA ASN A 4 -1.56 18.67 -8.24
C ASN A 4 -0.96 17.40 -7.65
N VAL A 5 0.35 17.36 -7.57
CA VAL A 5 1.11 16.27 -6.94
C VAL A 5 1.90 16.84 -5.78
N TYR A 6 1.88 16.18 -4.64
CA TYR A 6 2.73 16.47 -3.49
C TYR A 6 3.38 15.20 -2.97
N THR A 7 4.54 15.36 -2.33
CA THR A 7 5.41 14.27 -1.90
C THR A 7 5.44 14.21 -0.38
N GLU A 8 5.39 12.99 0.16
CA GLU A 8 5.50 12.72 1.59
C GLU A 8 6.55 11.63 1.83
N GLN A 9 7.43 11.88 2.79
CA GLN A 9 8.36 10.87 3.30
C GLN A 9 7.55 9.76 4.00
N THR A 10 8.01 8.54 3.88
CA THR A 10 7.42 7.39 4.57
C THR A 10 8.38 6.91 5.66
N PRO A 11 7.93 6.10 6.64
CA PRO A 11 8.83 5.51 7.63
C PRO A 11 9.93 4.62 7.01
N ASN A 12 9.73 4.14 5.78
CA ASN A 12 10.73 3.41 5.02
C ASN A 12 11.52 4.39 4.12
N PRO A 13 12.84 4.57 4.34
CA PRO A 13 13.64 5.55 3.59
C PRO A 13 13.80 5.21 2.10
N ALA A 14 13.56 3.95 1.72
CA ALA A 14 13.56 3.52 0.32
C ALA A 14 12.26 3.87 -0.41
N THR A 15 11.23 4.38 0.29
CA THR A 15 9.93 4.67 -0.30
C THR A 15 9.49 6.12 -0.11
N MET A 16 8.86 6.69 -1.13
CA MET A 16 8.25 8.02 -1.09
C MET A 16 6.83 7.96 -1.65
N LYS A 17 5.91 8.65 -0.98
CA LYS A 17 4.51 8.72 -1.36
C LYS A 17 4.26 9.97 -2.21
N PHE A 18 3.67 9.78 -3.38
CA PHE A 18 3.25 10.84 -4.32
C PHE A 18 1.73 10.91 -4.31
N MET A 19 1.21 11.88 -3.58
CA MET A 19 -0.21 12.10 -3.41
C MET A 19 -0.75 13.01 -4.51
N VAL A 20 -1.96 12.72 -4.98
CA VAL A 20 -2.64 13.47 -6.03
C VAL A 20 -4.02 13.95 -5.57
N ASN A 21 -4.52 15.03 -6.15
CA ASN A 21 -5.86 15.55 -5.88
C ASN A 21 -6.99 14.84 -6.67
N LYS A 22 -6.76 13.60 -7.11
CA LYS A 22 -7.72 12.76 -7.83
C LYS A 22 -7.64 11.34 -7.26
N LEU A 23 -8.77 10.66 -7.12
CA LEU A 23 -8.77 9.23 -6.78
C LEU A 23 -8.04 8.46 -7.90
N LEU A 24 -7.04 7.66 -7.53
CA LEU A 24 -6.29 6.81 -8.44
C LEU A 24 -6.93 5.43 -8.57
N ILE A 25 -7.26 4.80 -7.43
CA ILE A 25 -7.82 3.46 -7.38
C ILE A 25 -8.70 3.28 -6.14
N ASN A 26 -9.79 2.54 -6.27
CA ASN A 26 -10.54 2.00 -5.14
C ASN A 26 -9.81 0.75 -4.62
N GLY A 27 -9.31 0.80 -3.38
CA GLY A 27 -8.47 -0.25 -2.82
C GLY A 27 -6.97 -0.01 -3.05
N SER A 28 -6.22 -1.08 -3.32
CA SER A 28 -4.77 -0.99 -3.46
C SER A 28 -4.21 -2.04 -4.42
N GLU A 29 -3.18 -1.68 -5.17
CA GLU A 29 -2.46 -2.56 -6.10
C GLU A 29 -0.96 -2.43 -5.91
N ASP A 30 -0.26 -3.56 -5.87
CA ASP A 30 1.17 -3.62 -5.61
C ASP A 30 1.90 -4.26 -6.78
N PHE A 31 2.94 -3.58 -7.27
CA PHE A 31 3.82 -4.01 -8.34
C PHE A 31 5.24 -4.04 -7.79
N ALA A 32 5.57 -5.14 -7.11
CA ALA A 32 6.88 -5.37 -6.51
C ALA A 32 8.00 -5.65 -7.53
N THR A 33 7.66 -5.94 -8.80
CA THR A 33 8.64 -6.23 -9.85
C THR A 33 8.23 -5.61 -11.18
N LYS A 34 9.21 -5.46 -12.08
CA LYS A 34 8.96 -5.01 -13.45
C LYS A 34 8.00 -5.94 -14.20
N GLU A 35 8.04 -7.24 -13.91
CA GLU A 35 7.18 -8.23 -14.53
C GLU A 35 5.72 -8.06 -14.10
N SER A 36 5.45 -7.84 -12.80
CA SER A 36 4.08 -7.60 -12.34
C SER A 36 3.54 -6.26 -12.85
N ALA A 37 4.41 -5.26 -13.02
CA ALA A 37 4.06 -3.95 -13.55
C ALA A 37 3.55 -3.96 -15.01
N GLU A 38 3.85 -4.99 -15.79
CA GLU A 38 3.35 -5.10 -17.18
C GLU A 38 1.82 -5.16 -17.25
N ALA A 39 1.14 -5.54 -16.16
CA ALA A 39 -0.32 -5.52 -16.04
C ALA A 39 -0.92 -4.11 -15.88
N SER A 40 -0.08 -3.07 -15.78
CA SER A 40 -0.47 -1.69 -15.49
C SER A 40 0.26 -0.70 -16.39
N PRO A 41 -0.42 0.00 -17.31
CA PRO A 41 0.20 1.06 -18.09
C PRO A 41 0.92 2.11 -17.24
N PHE A 42 0.33 2.52 -16.11
CA PHE A 42 0.98 3.48 -15.21
C PHE A 42 2.23 2.86 -14.55
N ALA A 43 2.12 1.69 -13.92
CA ALA A 43 3.27 1.07 -13.24
C ALA A 43 4.41 0.75 -14.23
N LYS A 44 4.06 0.21 -15.40
CA LYS A 44 5.03 -0.12 -16.46
C LYS A 44 5.88 1.08 -16.88
N GLU A 45 5.26 2.25 -17.03
CA GLU A 45 5.99 3.47 -17.39
C GLU A 45 6.90 3.95 -16.24
N LEU A 46 6.48 3.80 -14.97
CA LEU A 46 7.35 4.06 -13.81
C LEU A 46 8.57 3.12 -13.78
N PHE A 47 8.38 1.84 -14.09
CA PHE A 47 9.46 0.85 -14.16
C PHE A 47 10.43 1.04 -15.35
N LYS A 48 10.21 2.04 -16.22
CA LYS A 48 11.22 2.44 -17.23
C LYS A 48 12.35 3.27 -16.62
N PHE A 49 12.10 3.93 -15.48
CA PHE A 49 13.15 4.60 -14.73
C PHE A 49 14.01 3.54 -14.04
N ASN A 50 15.32 3.55 -14.32
CA ASN A 50 16.27 2.57 -13.77
C ASN A 50 16.40 2.63 -12.23
N PHE A 51 16.00 3.74 -11.63
CA PHE A 51 16.01 3.97 -10.19
C PHE A 51 14.71 3.54 -9.49
N VAL A 52 13.74 2.94 -10.20
CA VAL A 52 12.48 2.44 -9.63
C VAL A 52 12.56 0.92 -9.45
N ASN A 53 12.35 0.45 -8.22
CA ASN A 53 12.37 -0.97 -7.84
C ASN A 53 10.99 -1.51 -7.43
N GLY A 54 10.02 -0.65 -7.13
CA GLY A 54 8.69 -1.05 -6.71
C GLY A 54 7.68 0.08 -6.88
N VAL A 55 6.44 -0.25 -7.20
CA VAL A 55 5.36 0.73 -7.37
C VAL A 55 4.10 0.20 -6.71
N PHE A 56 3.53 0.99 -5.81
CA PHE A 56 2.31 0.66 -5.10
C PHE A 56 1.29 1.78 -5.26
N PHE A 57 0.03 1.45 -5.52
CA PHE A 57 -1.07 2.40 -5.64
C PHE A 57 -2.12 2.13 -4.58
N ALA A 58 -2.62 3.18 -3.93
CA ALA A 58 -3.82 3.10 -3.11
C ALA A 58 -4.52 4.46 -3.06
N SER A 59 -5.85 4.45 -2.95
CA SER A 59 -6.67 5.65 -2.78
C SER A 59 -6.28 6.74 -3.81
N ASN A 60 -5.68 7.83 -3.37
CA ASN A 60 -5.23 8.95 -4.20
C ASN A 60 -3.70 9.11 -4.23
N PHE A 61 -2.93 8.05 -4.08
CA PHE A 61 -1.48 8.12 -4.09
C PHE A 61 -0.79 6.93 -4.75
N VAL A 62 0.45 7.18 -5.17
CA VAL A 62 1.39 6.16 -5.58
C VAL A 62 2.63 6.23 -4.68
N THR A 63 3.01 5.10 -4.11
CA THR A 63 4.29 4.94 -3.40
C THR A 63 5.30 4.34 -4.37
N VAL A 64 6.45 4.98 -4.50
CA VAL A 64 7.56 4.47 -5.31
C VAL A 64 8.66 3.99 -4.37
N THR A 65 9.15 2.77 -4.61
CA THR A 65 10.36 2.24 -3.99
C THR A 65 11.53 2.49 -4.91
N LYS A 66 12.57 3.17 -4.43
CA LYS A 66 13.79 3.43 -5.20
C LYS A 66 14.79 2.27 -5.11
N THR A 67 15.75 2.23 -6.02
CA THR A 67 16.94 1.38 -5.88
C THR A 67 17.90 1.93 -4.82
N ASP A 68 18.81 1.09 -4.33
CA ASP A 68 19.76 1.45 -3.25
C ASP A 68 20.76 2.54 -3.68
N ASP A 69 21.07 2.63 -4.97
CA ASP A 69 22.03 3.57 -5.55
C ASP A 69 21.43 4.92 -5.95
N ALA A 70 20.11 5.08 -5.85
CA ALA A 70 19.42 6.32 -6.18
C ALA A 70 19.20 7.21 -4.96
N GLU A 71 19.23 8.53 -5.13
CA GLU A 71 18.98 9.49 -4.05
C GLU A 71 17.70 10.31 -4.32
N TRP A 72 16.85 10.46 -3.31
CA TRP A 72 15.57 11.17 -3.45
C TRP A 72 15.74 12.62 -3.93
N ALA A 73 16.82 13.28 -3.52
CA ALA A 73 17.14 14.65 -3.94
C ALA A 73 17.28 14.79 -5.47
N ASP A 74 17.68 13.72 -6.16
CA ASP A 74 17.90 13.71 -7.61
C ASP A 74 16.66 13.26 -8.39
N ILE A 75 15.84 12.37 -7.81
CA ILE A 75 14.75 11.69 -8.53
C ILE A 75 13.34 12.23 -8.19
N GLU A 76 13.15 12.92 -7.07
CA GLU A 76 11.83 13.36 -6.59
C GLU A 76 11.12 14.25 -7.62
N ALA A 77 11.80 15.26 -8.15
CA ALA A 77 11.20 16.20 -9.10
C ALA A 77 10.78 15.51 -10.40
N ILE A 78 11.59 14.55 -10.87
CA ILE A 78 11.35 13.77 -12.09
C ILE A 78 10.09 12.92 -11.91
N LEU A 79 10.01 12.16 -10.80
CA LEU A 79 8.87 11.32 -10.50
C LEU A 79 7.60 12.15 -10.27
N LYS A 80 7.70 13.30 -9.62
CA LYS A 80 6.58 14.21 -9.39
C LYS A 80 5.99 14.74 -10.71
N GLU A 81 6.85 15.16 -11.64
CA GLU A 81 6.42 15.59 -12.98
C GLU A 81 5.80 14.43 -13.76
N PHE A 82 6.41 13.24 -13.69
CA PHE A 82 5.89 12.04 -14.33
C PHE A 82 4.50 11.66 -13.80
N VAL A 83 4.32 11.54 -12.48
CA VAL A 83 3.04 11.19 -11.84
C VAL A 83 1.96 12.19 -12.24
N LYS A 84 2.30 13.49 -12.30
CA LYS A 84 1.37 14.52 -12.77
C LYS A 84 0.92 14.23 -14.21
N GLY A 85 1.87 14.06 -15.13
CA GLY A 85 1.58 13.81 -16.54
C GLY A 85 0.82 12.51 -16.79
N ALA A 86 1.14 11.45 -16.02
CA ALA A 86 0.45 10.16 -16.07
C ALA A 86 -1.02 10.27 -15.67
N VAL A 87 -1.32 11.03 -14.60
CA VAL A 87 -2.69 11.27 -14.14
C VAL A 87 -3.45 12.20 -15.08
N GLU A 88 -2.80 13.23 -15.63
CA GLU A 88 -3.37 14.12 -16.65
C GLU A 88 -3.70 13.37 -17.95
N SER A 89 -2.90 12.36 -18.30
CA SER A 89 -3.10 11.50 -19.47
C SER A 89 -3.99 10.28 -19.19
N GLU A 90 -4.51 10.16 -17.97
CA GLU A 90 -5.38 9.07 -17.53
C GLU A 90 -4.79 7.66 -17.77
N LEU A 91 -3.49 7.49 -17.50
CA LEU A 91 -2.87 6.17 -17.52
C LEU A 91 -3.56 5.23 -16.53
N LYS A 92 -3.98 4.06 -17.03
CA LYS A 92 -4.67 3.06 -16.21
C LYS A 92 -3.71 2.38 -15.23
N ILE A 93 -4.19 2.10 -14.03
CA ILE A 93 -3.49 1.29 -13.03
C ILE A 93 -3.83 -0.19 -13.20
N LYS A 94 -5.10 -0.53 -13.47
CA LYS A 94 -5.60 -1.85 -13.89
C LYS A 94 -6.87 -1.67 -14.72
N ASP A 95 -7.27 -2.70 -15.45
CA ASP A 95 -8.52 -2.70 -16.25
C ASP A 95 -9.80 -2.95 -15.44
N VAL A 96 -9.70 -3.22 -14.13
CA VAL A 96 -10.86 -3.52 -13.28
C VAL A 96 -10.91 -2.51 -12.14
N ALA A 97 -11.88 -1.60 -12.19
CA ALA A 97 -12.29 -0.83 -11.03
C ALA A 97 -12.97 -1.79 -10.06
N ASN A 98 -12.29 -2.24 -9.01
CA ASN A 98 -12.96 -2.84 -7.87
C ASN A 98 -13.64 -1.71 -7.09
N ASP A 99 -14.80 -1.29 -7.59
CA ASP A 99 -15.71 -0.31 -6.97
C ASP A 99 -16.68 -1.00 -5.99
N GLU A 100 -16.32 -2.19 -5.50
CA GLU A 100 -17.12 -2.92 -4.53
C GLU A 100 -16.72 -2.47 -3.12
N ALA A 101 -17.72 -2.08 -2.33
CA ALA A 101 -17.57 -1.92 -0.89
C ALA A 101 -16.91 -3.17 -0.30
N PRO A 102 -16.12 -3.05 0.79
CA PRO A 102 -15.45 -4.21 1.37
C PRO A 102 -16.49 -5.30 1.70
N ASN A 103 -16.44 -6.41 0.98
CA ASN A 103 -17.23 -7.59 1.26
C ASN A 103 -16.48 -8.43 2.29
N PHE A 104 -16.85 -8.30 3.56
CA PHE A 104 -16.27 -9.10 4.62
C PHE A 104 -16.93 -10.48 4.65
N GLU A 105 -16.12 -11.53 4.54
CA GLU A 105 -16.58 -12.91 4.47
C GLU A 105 -16.01 -13.76 5.61
N GLY A 106 -16.70 -14.85 5.95
CA GLY A 106 -16.28 -15.78 7.00
C GLY A 106 -17.22 -15.79 8.20
N THR A 107 -16.72 -16.25 9.34
CA THR A 107 -17.45 -16.27 10.62
C THR A 107 -17.66 -14.85 11.17
N ASP A 108 -18.60 -14.68 12.10
CA ASP A 108 -18.84 -13.40 12.78
C ASP A 108 -17.54 -12.81 13.39
N LEU A 109 -16.65 -13.68 13.87
CA LEU A 109 -15.37 -13.29 14.44
C LEU A 109 -14.40 -12.77 13.37
N GLU A 110 -14.32 -13.46 12.23
CA GLU A 110 -13.51 -13.03 11.08
C GLU A 110 -14.01 -11.72 10.49
N ILE A 111 -15.32 -11.56 10.35
CA ILE A 111 -15.94 -10.31 9.88
C ILE A 111 -15.60 -9.17 10.84
N LYS A 112 -15.68 -9.40 12.15
CA LYS A 112 -15.29 -8.40 13.17
C LYS A 112 -13.81 -8.02 13.07
N ILE A 113 -12.92 -8.99 12.88
CA ILE A 113 -11.49 -8.74 12.68
C ILE A 113 -11.27 -7.88 11.43
N GLN A 114 -11.89 -8.25 10.31
CA GLN A 114 -11.78 -7.51 9.05
C GLN A 114 -12.30 -6.07 9.17
N GLN A 115 -13.42 -5.86 9.87
CA GLN A 115 -13.94 -4.51 10.17
C GLN A 115 -12.96 -3.68 11.00
N ILE A 116 -12.37 -4.26 12.05
CA ILE A 116 -11.38 -3.54 12.88
C ILE A 116 -10.14 -3.16 12.05
N LEU A 117 -9.65 -4.07 11.22
CA LEU A 117 -8.53 -3.79 10.32
C LEU A 117 -8.88 -2.67 9.35
N HIS A 118 -10.07 -2.70 8.76
CA HIS A 118 -10.54 -1.68 7.82
C HIS A 118 -10.69 -0.30 8.47
N ASP A 119 -11.34 -0.22 9.64
CA ASP A 119 -11.73 1.06 10.23
C ASP A 119 -10.61 1.74 11.03
N TYR A 120 -9.72 0.95 11.65
CA TYR A 120 -8.72 1.48 12.58
C TYR A 120 -7.27 1.30 12.12
N VAL A 121 -6.96 0.22 11.41
CA VAL A 121 -5.57 -0.08 11.01
C VAL A 121 -5.25 0.48 9.65
N ARG A 122 -6.12 0.23 8.66
CA ARG A 122 -5.92 0.66 7.27
C ARG A 122 -5.61 2.15 7.14
N PRO A 123 -6.29 3.10 7.84
CA PRO A 123 -5.97 4.52 7.71
C PRO A 123 -4.54 4.85 8.11
N ALA A 124 -4.02 4.21 9.17
CA ALA A 124 -2.65 4.43 9.61
C ALA A 124 -1.63 3.83 8.62
N VAL A 125 -1.93 2.66 8.06
CA VAL A 125 -1.06 1.99 7.07
C VAL A 125 -1.02 2.77 5.75
N GLU A 126 -2.16 3.28 5.27
CA GLU A 126 -2.24 4.13 4.08
C GLU A 126 -1.53 5.48 4.30
N GLN A 127 -1.60 6.03 5.53
CA GLN A 127 -0.84 7.23 5.88
C GLN A 127 0.67 7.01 5.71
N ASP A 128 1.17 5.84 6.09
CA ASP A 128 2.57 5.43 5.94
C ASP A 128 2.94 4.99 4.51
N GLY A 129 1.98 5.00 3.58
CA GLY A 129 2.19 4.70 2.16
C GLY A 129 2.13 3.21 1.80
N GLY A 130 1.52 2.38 2.65
CA GLY A 130 1.28 0.96 2.39
C GLY A 130 -0.21 0.60 2.33
N ALA A 131 -0.47 -0.71 2.32
CA ALA A 131 -1.80 -1.27 2.60
C ALA A 131 -1.71 -2.52 3.47
N ILE A 132 -2.83 -2.86 4.08
CA ILE A 132 -3.05 -4.08 4.84
C ILE A 132 -4.28 -4.81 4.32
N SER A 133 -4.20 -6.14 4.22
CA SER A 133 -5.34 -7.00 3.93
C SER A 133 -5.38 -8.20 4.87
N TYR A 134 -6.59 -8.63 5.22
CA TYR A 134 -6.83 -9.85 5.98
C TYR A 134 -6.61 -11.08 5.08
N LYS A 135 -5.97 -12.12 5.62
CA LYS A 135 -5.73 -13.38 4.91
C LYS A 135 -6.48 -14.54 5.54
N SER A 136 -6.32 -14.74 6.85
CA SER A 136 -6.95 -15.85 7.57
C SER A 136 -6.97 -15.63 9.08
N PHE A 137 -7.79 -16.43 9.76
CA PHE A 137 -7.83 -16.53 11.21
C PHE A 137 -7.97 -18.00 11.59
N ASP A 138 -6.98 -18.53 12.30
CA ASP A 138 -6.95 -19.93 12.71
C ASP A 138 -6.34 -20.09 14.11
N GLU A 139 -6.99 -20.87 14.98
CA GLU A 139 -6.56 -21.14 16.36
C GLU A 139 -6.19 -19.91 17.24
N GLY A 140 -6.69 -18.73 16.89
CA GLY A 140 -6.35 -17.45 17.56
C GLY A 140 -5.25 -16.65 16.86
N ILE A 141 -4.75 -17.09 15.71
CA ILE A 141 -3.70 -16.43 14.93
C ILE A 141 -4.36 -15.72 13.75
N VAL A 142 -4.21 -14.39 13.68
CA VAL A 142 -4.64 -13.59 12.54
C VAL A 142 -3.47 -13.42 11.58
N THR A 143 -3.65 -13.84 10.33
CA THR A 143 -2.69 -13.59 9.26
C THR A 143 -3.13 -12.38 8.45
N VAL A 144 -2.23 -11.42 8.29
CA VAL A 144 -2.41 -10.24 7.44
C VAL A 144 -1.33 -10.18 6.37
N GLU A 145 -1.61 -9.50 5.27
CA GLU A 145 -0.64 -9.18 4.25
C GLU A 145 -0.39 -7.68 4.23
N LEU A 146 0.89 -7.29 4.26
CA LEU A 146 1.34 -5.91 4.21
C LEU A 146 1.97 -5.61 2.84
N ARG A 147 1.60 -4.48 2.24
CA ARG A 147 2.04 -4.05 0.90
C ARG A 147 2.59 -2.63 0.91
N GLY A 148 3.29 -2.22 -0.15
CA GLY A 148 3.82 -0.87 -0.33
C GLY A 148 4.96 -0.53 0.65
N SER A 149 4.95 0.65 1.27
CA SER A 149 6.03 1.05 2.22
C SER A 149 6.21 0.08 3.40
N CYS A 150 5.16 -0.69 3.72
CA CYS A 150 5.11 -1.60 4.85
C CYS A 150 5.68 -3.00 4.55
N SER A 151 5.88 -3.35 3.27
CA SER A 151 6.55 -4.58 2.85
C SER A 151 8.07 -4.37 2.79
N GLY A 152 8.85 -5.27 3.42
CA GLY A 152 10.31 -5.33 3.24
C GLY A 152 11.19 -4.52 4.21
N CYS A 153 10.62 -3.75 5.14
CA CYS A 153 11.39 -3.05 6.18
C CYS A 153 11.23 -3.72 7.55
N PRO A 154 12.26 -4.43 8.07
CA PRO A 154 12.14 -5.19 9.33
C PRO A 154 11.69 -4.33 10.51
N SER A 155 12.15 -3.08 10.62
CA SER A 155 11.76 -2.19 11.72
C SER A 155 10.31 -1.74 11.62
N SER A 156 9.81 -1.43 10.42
CA SER A 156 8.42 -0.99 10.22
C SER A 156 7.43 -2.14 10.42
N THR A 157 7.78 -3.35 9.96
CA THR A 157 6.93 -4.53 10.12
C THR A 157 6.75 -4.93 11.58
N ILE A 158 7.81 -4.85 12.42
CA ILE A 158 7.74 -5.22 13.85
C ILE A 158 6.82 -4.29 14.63
N THR A 159 7.01 -2.97 14.50
CA THR A 159 6.22 -1.98 15.24
C THR A 159 4.75 -2.01 14.81
N LEU A 160 4.51 -2.09 13.50
CA LEU A 160 3.15 -2.15 12.97
C LEU A 160 2.43 -3.44 13.40
N LYS A 161 3.08 -4.61 13.26
CA LYS A 161 2.53 -5.90 13.74
C LYS A 161 2.17 -5.82 15.22
N SER A 162 3.05 -5.26 16.05
CA SER A 162 2.79 -5.11 17.49
C SER A 162 1.59 -4.21 17.77
N GLY A 163 1.46 -3.10 17.03
CA GLY A 163 0.30 -2.19 17.14
C GLY A 163 -1.02 -2.88 16.78
N ILE A 164 -1.02 -3.62 15.67
CA ILE A 164 -2.19 -4.39 15.21
C ILE A 164 -2.57 -5.46 16.22
N GLN A 165 -1.59 -6.23 16.71
CA GLN A 165 -1.83 -7.29 17.69
C GLN A 165 -2.45 -6.74 18.97
N ASN A 166 -1.89 -5.66 19.54
CA ASN A 166 -2.44 -5.04 20.74
C ASN A 166 -3.88 -4.54 20.53
N LEU A 167 -4.17 -3.95 19.37
CA LEU A 167 -5.51 -3.48 19.04
C LEU A 167 -6.51 -4.64 18.94
N LEU A 168 -6.16 -5.68 18.17
CA LEU A 168 -7.01 -6.83 17.95
C LEU A 168 -7.25 -7.60 19.25
N GLN A 169 -6.23 -7.87 20.06
CA GLN A 169 -6.38 -8.52 21.36
C GLN A 169 -7.32 -7.75 22.31
N ARG A 170 -7.32 -6.42 22.24
CA ARG A 170 -8.20 -5.57 23.06
C ARG A 170 -9.66 -5.62 22.61
N MET A 171 -9.90 -5.71 21.29
CA MET A 171 -11.25 -5.65 20.71
C MET A 171 -11.86 -7.04 20.44
N VAL A 172 -11.00 -8.05 20.33
CA VAL A 172 -11.29 -9.45 20.00
C VAL A 172 -10.39 -10.34 20.88
N PRO A 173 -10.82 -10.66 22.11
CA PRO A 173 -10.04 -11.44 23.07
C PRO A 173 -9.63 -12.86 22.59
N GLU A 174 -10.29 -13.37 21.55
CA GLU A 174 -9.99 -14.65 20.90
C GLU A 174 -8.69 -14.60 20.07
N VAL A 175 -8.24 -13.40 19.68
CA VAL A 175 -6.96 -13.21 19.01
C VAL A 175 -5.84 -13.35 20.02
N LYS A 176 -4.89 -14.24 19.74
CA LYS A 176 -3.68 -14.51 20.53
C LYS A 176 -2.44 -13.94 19.87
N GLU A 177 -2.36 -13.99 18.55
CA GLU A 177 -1.19 -13.53 17.79
C GLU A 177 -1.61 -12.93 16.44
N VAL A 178 -0.80 -11.99 15.93
CA VAL A 178 -0.89 -11.52 14.56
C VAL A 178 0.41 -11.85 13.83
N VAL A 179 0.33 -12.44 12.65
CA VAL A 179 1.48 -12.68 11.77
C VAL A 179 1.27 -11.95 10.44
N SER A 180 2.37 -11.54 9.80
CA SER A 180 2.33 -10.85 8.52
C SER A 180 3.10 -11.62 7.46
N GLU A 181 2.53 -11.72 6.27
CA GLU A 181 3.21 -12.20 5.07
C GLU A 181 3.63 -11.01 4.19
N ALA A 182 4.77 -11.16 3.52
CA ALA A 182 5.21 -10.28 2.43
C ALA A 182 5.19 -11.09 1.12
N LEU A 183 4.74 -10.47 0.03
CA LEU A 183 4.83 -11.02 -1.33
C LEU A 183 6.26 -10.92 -1.88
#